data_AF-W9V974-F1
#
_entry.id   AF-W9V974-F1
#
_cell.length_a   1.000
_cell.length_b   1.000
_cell.length_c   1.000
_cell.angle_alpha   90.00
_cell.angle_beta   90.00
_cell.angle_gamma   90.00
#
_symmetry.space_group_name_H-M   'P 1'
#
loop_
_entity.id
_entity.type
_entity.pdbx_description
1 polymer ?
#
loop_
_entity_poly.entity_id
_entity_poly.type
_entity_poly.pdbx_seq_one_letter_code
_entity_poly.pdbx_strand_id
1 'polypeptide(L)'
;MKVDALERLDVSALVARNWGWLLLFVVAAVFFGRDVDRSQVEFVTDGDRYQVYFFDPSTGYREYNSKTFKVERDLQGVSRLVLAATDRFRLDLDTVPQRLKINDVRLVRGRPFQRTESVLGCSGISVLLEHHVSRIGDCDWVSNGEDPYVEIALNGGAGSAIEGDTDHGAAINFLFLAGLGSLLFLVVKTRAAMSDERAGDRMALMFSLLVYCIASYVGIALLPTTLAPDELLHIESAKWYVDHFLPPSATSDLYRSPYWGTNYVLGFPDLSYLLIAKAATVIEVLFPVDWSSSLRYAQLLIVMLLALFVAAITDRRVVTSLVLLFLCVPQIVFVSHYFNGDLLNLFMALVVISVAWSESLRVRSRILLVLVIGLQLKTHYLAICLPYALLGLYSSLCLSEGERISTVMKRYPLTILSGVLLGGWRNIANWMDYLYSGVSFRDAQLQHADPAYVAILSAPPRIEVLFDSDWYLSSFLSLYGVLGGMNYFLDYGFYFFGLGFFVFCALYLVPGWGARFLSFGFILLNVTASLYYSVTTDYQAQGRYLFPSLLIFLFLAARTANPILYPLFFVGVFVSAVAWVGFYSAIT
;
A
#
# COMPACT_ATOMS: atom_id res chain seq x y z
N MET A 1 2.74 49.08 18.86
CA MET A 1 2.67 49.64 17.50
C MET A 1 3.71 48.91 16.65
N LYS A 2 3.30 48.41 15.47
CA LYS A 2 3.94 47.43 14.56
C LYS A 2 3.66 45.94 14.85
N VAL A 3 2.40 45.55 14.65
CA VAL A 3 1.95 44.18 14.37
C VAL A 3 1.66 43.97 12.87
N ASP A 4 1.81 44.99 12.02
CA ASP A 4 1.26 45.00 10.65
C ASP A 4 2.22 44.59 9.52
N ALA A 5 3.35 43.94 9.80
CA ALA A 5 4.35 43.61 8.74
C ALA A 5 4.46 42.12 8.37
N LEU A 6 3.64 41.24 8.97
CA LEU A 6 3.60 39.81 8.63
C LEU A 6 2.21 39.36 8.19
N GLU A 7 1.52 40.23 7.45
CA GLU A 7 0.44 39.76 6.58
C GLU A 7 1.04 38.81 5.53
N ARG A 8 0.59 37.55 5.60
CA ARG A 8 0.49 36.62 4.48
C ARG A 8 1.83 36.22 3.87
N LEU A 9 2.47 35.24 4.52
CA LEU A 9 3.27 34.27 3.79
C LEU A 9 2.33 33.62 2.77
N ASP A 10 2.40 34.10 1.53
CA ASP A 10 1.60 33.59 0.43
C ASP A 10 2.13 32.20 0.08
N VAL A 11 1.56 31.19 0.75
CA VAL A 11 1.83 29.77 0.47
C VAL A 11 1.61 29.47 -1.01
N SER A 12 0.69 30.20 -1.68
CA SER A 12 0.49 30.07 -3.12
C SER A 12 1.69 30.56 -3.93
N ALA A 13 2.41 31.60 -3.50
CA ALA A 13 3.64 32.08 -4.13
C ALA A 13 4.84 31.16 -3.90
N LEU A 14 4.95 30.52 -2.73
CA LEU A 14 5.99 29.53 -2.43
C LEU A 14 5.77 28.23 -3.23
N VAL A 15 4.52 27.80 -3.33
CA VAL A 15 4.10 26.67 -4.17
C VAL A 15 4.33 27.01 -5.64
N ALA A 16 3.85 28.16 -6.13
CA ALA A 16 4.04 28.61 -7.52
C ALA A 16 5.51 28.74 -7.93
N ARG A 17 6.41 29.21 -7.04
CA ARG A 17 7.85 29.30 -7.32
C ARG A 17 8.55 27.97 -7.48
N ASN A 18 8.02 26.89 -6.90
CA ASN A 18 8.65 25.57 -6.89
C ASN A 18 7.92 24.55 -7.78
N TRP A 19 6.69 24.84 -8.23
CA TRP A 19 5.97 24.06 -9.24
C TRP A 19 6.77 23.90 -10.53
N GLY A 20 7.52 24.92 -10.94
CA GLY A 20 8.37 24.86 -12.13
C GLY A 20 9.38 23.72 -12.07
N TRP A 21 9.97 23.43 -10.90
CA TRP A 21 10.93 22.35 -10.71
C TRP A 21 10.27 20.98 -10.62
N LEU A 22 9.10 20.89 -9.97
CA LEU A 22 8.31 19.67 -9.92
C LEU A 22 7.78 19.28 -11.31
N LEU A 23 7.33 20.28 -12.08
CA LEU A 23 6.88 20.13 -13.46
C LEU A 23 8.06 19.82 -14.39
N LEU A 24 9.24 20.45 -14.21
CA LEU A 24 10.43 20.10 -14.99
C LEU A 24 10.89 18.67 -14.70
N PHE A 25 10.78 18.20 -13.45
CA PHE A 25 11.08 16.83 -13.06
C PHE A 25 10.11 15.83 -13.69
N VAL A 26 8.80 16.13 -13.64
CA VAL A 26 7.77 15.32 -14.31
C VAL A 26 7.95 15.34 -15.83
N VAL A 27 8.21 16.50 -16.44
CA VAL A 27 8.42 16.64 -17.89
C VAL A 27 9.70 15.97 -18.35
N ALA A 28 10.80 16.06 -17.58
CA ALA A 28 12.03 15.33 -17.86
C ALA A 28 11.80 13.81 -17.74
N ALA A 29 11.08 13.36 -16.71
CA ALA A 29 10.70 11.95 -16.58
C ALA A 29 9.81 11.47 -17.75
N VAL A 30 8.88 12.31 -18.23
CA VAL A 30 8.04 12.03 -19.42
C VAL A 30 8.87 11.97 -20.71
N PHE A 31 9.87 12.85 -20.88
CA PHE A 31 10.66 12.94 -22.12
C PHE A 31 11.79 11.90 -22.21
N PHE A 32 12.25 11.35 -21.09
CA PHE A 32 13.31 10.33 -21.06
C PHE A 32 12.80 8.88 -20.95
N GLY A 33 11.48 8.66 -20.79
CA GLY A 33 10.85 7.34 -20.86
C GLY A 33 10.86 6.78 -22.28
N ARG A 34 11.90 6.01 -22.63
CA ARG A 34 11.99 5.26 -23.90
C ARG A 34 11.15 3.98 -23.86
N ASP A 35 10.74 3.56 -25.05
CA ASP A 35 9.97 2.33 -25.34
C ASP A 35 10.55 1.10 -24.65
N VAL A 36 9.82 0.56 -23.67
CA VAL A 36 10.07 -0.78 -23.13
C VAL A 36 8.98 -1.69 -23.68
N ASP A 37 9.31 -2.46 -24.72
CA ASP A 37 8.43 -3.49 -25.25
C ASP A 37 8.28 -4.59 -24.19
N ARG A 38 7.12 -4.67 -23.53
CA ARG A 38 6.80 -5.77 -22.60
C ARG A 38 6.00 -6.83 -23.32
N SER A 39 6.47 -8.07 -23.27
CA SER A 39 5.77 -9.24 -23.79
C SER A 39 5.22 -10.08 -22.64
N GLN A 40 3.91 -10.30 -22.58
CA GLN A 40 3.28 -11.28 -21.70
C GLN A 40 2.81 -12.48 -22.51
N VAL A 41 2.93 -13.70 -21.97
CA VAL A 41 2.52 -14.92 -22.65
C VAL A 41 1.43 -15.61 -21.85
N GLU A 42 0.18 -15.56 -22.30
CA GLU A 42 -0.93 -16.29 -21.66
C GLU A 42 -1.12 -17.67 -22.27
N PHE A 43 -1.37 -18.69 -21.45
CA PHE A 43 -1.70 -20.05 -21.89
C PHE A 43 -3.12 -20.43 -21.52
N VAL A 44 -3.72 -21.27 -22.35
CA VAL A 44 -4.96 -21.97 -22.04
C VAL A 44 -4.71 -23.46 -22.25
N THR A 45 -4.58 -24.22 -21.16
CA THR A 45 -4.24 -25.65 -21.22
C THR A 45 -5.30 -26.53 -20.55
N ASP A 46 -5.66 -27.65 -21.18
CA ASP A 46 -6.40 -28.74 -20.52
C ASP A 46 -5.41 -29.74 -19.91
N GLY A 47 -5.02 -29.57 -18.64
CA GLY A 47 -4.10 -30.49 -17.93
C GLY A 47 -4.05 -30.20 -16.43
N ASP A 48 -3.79 -31.23 -15.61
CA ASP A 48 -3.90 -31.12 -14.14
C ASP A 48 -2.60 -30.61 -13.47
N ARG A 49 -1.42 -30.89 -14.04
CA ARG A 49 -0.11 -30.41 -13.55
C ARG A 49 0.91 -30.32 -14.68
N TYR A 50 1.64 -29.21 -14.75
CA TYR A 50 2.78 -29.06 -15.66
C TYR A 50 3.82 -28.11 -15.06
N GLN A 51 5.04 -28.21 -15.60
CA GLN A 51 6.21 -27.48 -15.12
C GLN A 51 6.72 -26.58 -16.25
N VAL A 52 6.86 -25.29 -15.98
CA VAL A 52 7.36 -24.31 -16.95
C VAL A 52 8.79 -23.93 -16.60
N TYR A 53 9.70 -24.08 -17.56
CA TYR A 53 11.10 -23.70 -17.43
C TYR A 53 11.40 -22.43 -18.23
N PHE A 54 11.93 -21.42 -17.55
CA PHE A 54 12.40 -20.16 -18.14
C PHE A 54 13.89 -20.16 -18.28
N PHE A 55 14.37 -19.98 -19.50
CA PHE A 55 15.80 -19.85 -19.75
C PHE A 55 16.18 -18.39 -19.90
N ASP A 56 17.24 -18.00 -19.20
CA ASP A 56 17.94 -16.76 -19.48
C ASP A 56 18.87 -16.97 -20.68
N PRO A 57 18.72 -16.21 -21.78
CA PRO A 57 19.58 -16.32 -22.97
C PRO A 57 21.08 -16.22 -22.65
N SER A 58 21.44 -15.45 -21.61
CA SER A 58 22.82 -15.21 -21.21
C SER A 58 23.47 -16.40 -20.48
N THR A 59 22.67 -17.30 -19.89
CA THR A 59 23.17 -18.44 -19.11
C THR A 59 23.07 -19.78 -19.87
N GLY A 60 22.46 -19.77 -21.05
CA GLY A 60 22.29 -20.95 -21.90
C GLY A 60 21.10 -21.85 -21.53
N TYR A 61 20.73 -22.72 -22.45
CA TYR A 61 19.45 -23.44 -22.45
C TYR A 61 19.56 -24.82 -21.80
N ARG A 62 19.84 -24.83 -20.50
CA ARG A 62 19.92 -26.06 -19.70
C ARG A 62 19.01 -25.93 -18.49
N GLU A 63 18.38 -27.04 -18.10
CA GLU A 63 17.35 -27.07 -17.04
C GLU A 63 17.85 -26.49 -15.71
N TYR A 64 19.09 -26.77 -15.33
CA TYR A 64 19.69 -26.21 -14.09
C TYR A 64 19.92 -24.70 -14.13
N ASN A 65 19.90 -24.08 -15.31
CA ASN A 65 20.00 -22.62 -15.50
C ASN A 65 18.62 -21.96 -15.66
N SER A 66 17.54 -22.73 -15.47
CA SER A 66 16.19 -22.24 -15.67
C SER A 66 15.50 -21.88 -14.36
N LYS A 67 14.58 -20.92 -14.43
CA LYS A 67 13.60 -20.70 -13.36
C LYS A 67 12.40 -21.59 -13.62
N THR A 68 12.04 -22.39 -12.63
CA THR A 68 10.94 -23.35 -12.71
C THR A 68 9.70 -22.82 -12.03
N PHE A 69 8.57 -22.89 -12.71
CA PHE A 69 7.26 -22.60 -12.14
C PHE A 69 6.36 -23.83 -12.28
N LYS A 70 5.88 -24.34 -11.15
CA LYS A 70 4.82 -25.35 -11.14
C LYS A 70 3.50 -24.63 -11.30
N VAL A 71 2.72 -25.03 -12.30
CA VAL A 71 1.41 -24.44 -12.56
C VAL A 71 0.36 -25.46 -12.21
N GLU A 72 -0.43 -25.14 -11.19
CA GLU A 72 -1.62 -25.89 -10.82
C GLU A 72 -2.86 -25.24 -11.47
N ARG A 73 -3.85 -26.06 -11.80
CA ARG A 73 -5.05 -25.66 -12.50
C ARG A 73 -5.83 -24.59 -11.71
N ASP A 74 -6.25 -23.52 -12.39
CA ASP A 74 -7.19 -22.56 -11.80
C ASP A 74 -8.62 -23.14 -11.76
N LEU A 75 -9.50 -22.52 -10.96
CA LEU A 75 -10.90 -22.95 -10.78
C LEU A 75 -11.76 -22.89 -12.06
N GLN A 76 -11.31 -22.21 -13.12
CA GLN A 76 -11.98 -22.10 -14.42
C GLN A 76 -11.41 -23.08 -15.46
N GLY A 77 -10.44 -23.91 -15.08
CA GLY A 77 -9.76 -24.83 -16.00
C GLY A 77 -8.81 -24.13 -16.98
N VAL A 78 -8.41 -22.88 -16.69
CA VAL A 78 -7.54 -22.06 -17.55
C VAL A 78 -6.36 -21.54 -16.73
N SER A 79 -5.22 -22.17 -16.90
CA SER A 79 -4.00 -21.75 -16.20
C SER A 79 -3.32 -20.57 -16.91
N ARG A 80 -3.50 -19.35 -16.37
CA ARG A 80 -2.81 -18.15 -16.86
C ARG A 80 -1.49 -17.94 -16.14
N LEU A 81 -0.41 -17.80 -16.89
CA LEU A 81 0.91 -17.47 -16.38
C LEU A 81 1.33 -16.14 -17.00
N VAL A 82 1.75 -15.15 -16.21
CA VAL A 82 2.29 -13.89 -16.74
C VAL A 82 3.79 -13.94 -16.60
N LEU A 83 4.48 -13.78 -17.73
CA LEU A 83 5.91 -14.05 -17.84
C LEU A 83 6.64 -12.82 -18.36
N ALA A 84 7.87 -12.63 -17.88
CA ALA A 84 8.75 -11.61 -18.43
C ALA A 84 9.15 -11.97 -19.87
N ALA A 85 9.39 -10.95 -20.70
CA ALA A 85 9.81 -11.13 -22.08
C ALA A 85 11.18 -11.82 -22.10
N THR A 86 11.19 -13.12 -22.44
CA THR A 86 12.38 -13.90 -22.73
C THR A 86 12.38 -14.27 -24.20
N ASP A 87 13.51 -14.69 -24.74
CA ASP A 87 13.60 -15.11 -26.14
C ASP A 87 12.85 -16.42 -26.41
N ARG A 88 12.69 -17.26 -25.37
CA ARG A 88 12.01 -18.57 -25.41
C ARG A 88 11.69 -19.11 -24.02
N PHE A 89 10.75 -20.05 -23.94
CA PHE A 89 10.51 -20.86 -22.74
C PHE A 89 10.17 -22.30 -23.11
N ARG A 90 10.32 -23.21 -22.14
CA ARG A 90 10.01 -24.65 -22.27
C ARG A 90 8.85 -25.02 -21.35
N LEU A 91 7.89 -25.76 -21.91
CA LEU A 91 6.81 -26.41 -21.17
C LEU A 91 7.10 -27.88 -21.06
N ASP A 92 7.17 -28.37 -19.83
CA ASP A 92 7.42 -29.77 -19.51
C ASP A 92 6.22 -30.39 -18.81
N LEU A 93 6.02 -31.67 -19.08
CA LEU A 93 4.92 -32.45 -18.58
C LEU A 93 5.44 -33.33 -17.43
N ASP A 94 5.07 -32.96 -16.19
CA ASP A 94 5.51 -33.60 -14.94
C ASP A 94 5.17 -35.12 -14.89
N THR A 95 4.30 -35.62 -15.78
CA THR A 95 3.96 -37.06 -15.91
C THR A 95 3.53 -37.46 -17.33
N VAL A 96 4.05 -38.58 -17.87
CA VAL A 96 3.52 -39.26 -19.08
C VAL A 96 2.51 -40.36 -18.66
N PRO A 97 1.34 -40.55 -19.31
CA PRO A 97 0.76 -39.82 -20.44
C PRO A 97 -0.55 -39.11 -20.07
N GLN A 98 -0.55 -37.78 -20.13
CA GLN A 98 -1.78 -37.01 -20.24
C GLN A 98 -1.70 -36.07 -21.45
N ARG A 99 -2.86 -35.89 -22.09
CA ARG A 99 -3.02 -35.02 -23.26
C ARG A 99 -2.77 -33.58 -22.80
N LEU A 100 -1.70 -32.96 -23.27
CA LEU A 100 -1.58 -31.50 -23.24
C LEU A 100 -2.35 -30.96 -24.44
N LYS A 101 -3.42 -30.20 -24.17
CA LYS A 101 -4.08 -29.40 -25.20
C LYS A 101 -3.76 -27.94 -24.98
N ILE A 102 -2.93 -27.35 -25.83
CA ILE A 102 -2.72 -25.90 -25.85
C ILE A 102 -3.78 -25.30 -26.78
N ASN A 103 -4.76 -24.62 -26.18
CA ASN A 103 -5.84 -24.01 -26.93
C ASN A 103 -5.40 -22.70 -27.60
N ASP A 104 -4.64 -21.87 -26.87
CA ASP A 104 -4.17 -20.57 -27.34
C ASP A 104 -2.88 -20.17 -26.59
N VAL A 105 -1.99 -19.45 -27.27
CA VAL A 105 -0.81 -18.80 -26.67
C VAL A 105 -0.83 -17.34 -27.11
N ARG A 106 -1.15 -16.43 -26.19
CA ARG A 106 -1.28 -15.02 -26.51
C ARG A 106 -0.04 -14.26 -26.09
N LEU A 107 0.64 -13.69 -27.07
CA LEU A 107 1.71 -12.73 -26.84
C LEU A 107 1.10 -11.33 -26.80
N VAL A 108 0.97 -10.76 -25.60
CA VAL A 108 0.55 -9.38 -25.42
C VAL A 108 1.79 -8.50 -25.39
N ARG A 109 2.03 -7.77 -26.47
CA ARG A 109 3.08 -6.73 -26.54
C ARG A 109 2.46 -5.38 -26.20
N GLY A 110 2.83 -4.84 -25.04
CA GLY A 110 2.35 -3.56 -24.55
C GLY A 110 3.36 -2.46 -24.82
N ARG A 111 2.96 -1.44 -25.59
CA ARG A 111 3.56 -0.10 -25.57
C ARG A 111 2.68 0.83 -24.73
N PRO A 112 3.22 1.95 -24.20
CA PRO A 112 2.37 2.99 -23.64
C PRO A 112 1.32 3.39 -24.69
N PHE A 113 0.03 3.28 -24.35
CA PHE A 113 -1.12 3.62 -25.20
C PHE A 113 -1.41 2.69 -26.39
N GLN A 114 -0.65 1.60 -26.59
CA GLN A 114 -0.94 0.59 -27.61
C GLN A 114 -0.74 -0.83 -27.05
N ARG A 115 -1.85 -1.54 -26.88
CA ARG A 115 -1.85 -2.98 -26.63
C ARG A 115 -1.94 -3.68 -27.98
N THR A 116 -0.87 -4.35 -28.36
CA THR A 116 -0.85 -5.24 -29.52
C THR A 116 -0.91 -6.67 -29.02
N GLU A 117 -2.02 -7.33 -29.30
CA GLU A 117 -2.17 -8.76 -29.06
C GLU A 117 -1.79 -9.50 -30.33
N SER A 118 -0.83 -10.41 -30.20
CA SER A 118 -0.52 -11.39 -31.23
C SER A 118 -0.82 -12.77 -30.67
N VAL A 119 -1.73 -13.49 -31.31
CA VAL A 119 -1.96 -14.91 -31.04
C VAL A 119 -0.86 -15.69 -31.76
N LEU A 120 -0.03 -16.42 -31.01
CA LEU A 120 0.94 -17.34 -31.61
C LEU A 120 0.19 -18.55 -32.17
N GLY A 121 0.62 -19.04 -33.34
CA GLY A 121 -0.05 -20.11 -34.08
C GLY A 121 0.09 -21.51 -33.47
N CYS A 122 0.07 -21.63 -32.13
CA CYS A 122 0.27 -22.88 -31.40
C CYS A 122 -1.05 -23.57 -31.00
N SER A 123 -2.18 -23.12 -31.57
CA SER A 123 -3.50 -23.70 -31.30
C SER A 123 -3.65 -25.08 -31.94
N GLY A 124 -4.32 -26.00 -31.23
CA GLY A 124 -4.62 -27.33 -31.76
C GLY A 124 -3.51 -28.37 -31.55
N ILE A 125 -2.50 -28.07 -30.73
CA ILE A 125 -1.57 -29.08 -30.21
C ILE A 125 -2.38 -30.01 -29.31
N SER A 126 -2.83 -31.14 -29.86
CA SER A 126 -3.40 -32.26 -29.11
C SER A 126 -2.48 -33.46 -29.32
N VAL A 127 -1.51 -33.63 -28.42
CA VAL A 127 -0.49 -34.66 -28.59
C VAL A 127 -1.04 -36.02 -28.16
N LEU A 128 -1.16 -36.93 -29.13
CA LEU A 128 -1.08 -38.37 -28.91
C LEU A 128 0.37 -38.78 -29.19
N LEU A 129 0.92 -39.62 -28.33
CA LEU A 129 2.31 -40.09 -28.33
C LEU A 129 2.74 -40.69 -29.69
N GLU A 130 3.22 -39.86 -30.60
CA GLU A 130 4.05 -40.32 -31.72
C GLU A 130 5.40 -39.59 -31.71
N HIS A 131 6.46 -40.39 -31.74
CA HIS A 131 7.85 -39.98 -31.59
C HIS A 131 8.37 -39.26 -32.84
N HIS A 132 8.08 -37.97 -33.00
CA HIS A 132 8.76 -37.13 -33.98
C HIS A 132 8.88 -35.67 -33.52
N VAL A 133 10.05 -35.06 -33.75
CA VAL A 133 10.20 -33.60 -33.68
C VAL A 133 9.35 -32.99 -34.79
N SER A 134 8.35 -32.21 -34.43
CA SER A 134 7.48 -31.54 -35.39
C SER A 134 7.29 -30.08 -35.00
N ARG A 135 7.47 -29.19 -35.97
CA ARG A 135 7.17 -27.77 -35.80
C ARG A 135 5.68 -27.58 -36.06
N ILE A 136 4.96 -27.06 -35.07
CA ILE A 136 3.52 -26.78 -35.15
C ILE A 136 3.36 -25.27 -34.97
N GLY A 137 3.22 -24.56 -36.09
CA GLY A 137 3.17 -23.10 -36.10
C GLY A 137 4.46 -22.45 -35.57
N ASP A 138 4.32 -21.66 -34.51
CA ASP A 138 5.41 -20.95 -33.84
C ASP A 138 6.07 -21.75 -32.69
N CYS A 139 5.64 -23.00 -32.50
CA CYS A 139 6.10 -23.89 -31.44
C CYS A 139 6.89 -25.08 -32.00
N ASP A 140 8.02 -25.40 -31.36
CA ASP A 140 8.85 -26.57 -31.68
C ASP A 140 8.58 -27.67 -30.64
N TRP A 141 8.08 -28.82 -31.09
CA TRP A 141 7.89 -29.99 -30.24
C TRP A 141 9.13 -30.88 -30.25
N VAL A 142 9.69 -31.18 -29.08
CA VAL A 142 10.85 -32.05 -28.94
C VAL A 142 10.47 -33.27 -28.10
N SER A 143 10.51 -34.45 -28.71
CA SER A 143 10.28 -35.73 -28.03
C SER A 143 11.50 -36.62 -28.22
N ASN A 144 12.37 -36.65 -27.20
CA ASN A 144 13.57 -37.50 -27.19
C ASN A 144 13.34 -38.85 -26.48
N GLY A 145 12.09 -39.29 -26.35
CA GLY A 145 11.71 -40.58 -25.76
C GLY A 145 11.69 -40.63 -24.23
N GLU A 146 12.56 -39.87 -23.54
CA GLU A 146 12.63 -39.86 -22.07
C GLU A 146 11.97 -38.63 -21.42
N ASP A 147 11.87 -37.52 -22.16
CA ASP A 147 11.49 -36.22 -21.62
C ASP A 147 10.87 -35.32 -22.73
N PRO A 148 9.55 -35.45 -23.00
CA PRO A 148 8.88 -34.69 -24.05
C PRO A 148 8.52 -33.26 -23.60
N TYR A 149 8.93 -32.26 -24.36
CA TYR A 149 8.64 -30.85 -24.05
C TYR A 149 8.24 -30.02 -25.28
N VAL A 150 7.51 -28.93 -25.01
CA VAL A 150 7.21 -27.88 -26.01
C VAL A 150 8.20 -26.73 -25.80
N GLU A 151 8.93 -26.34 -26.84
CA GLU A 151 9.71 -25.10 -26.87
C GLU A 151 8.95 -24.05 -27.69
N ILE A 152 8.84 -22.84 -27.14
CA ILE A 152 8.13 -21.73 -27.80
C ILE A 152 9.12 -20.58 -27.96
N ALA A 153 9.49 -20.30 -29.21
CA ALA A 153 10.41 -19.22 -29.55
C ALA A 153 9.63 -17.91 -29.75
N LEU A 154 9.87 -16.92 -28.90
CA LEU A 154 9.16 -15.63 -28.92
C LEU A 154 9.75 -14.65 -29.95
N ASN A 155 10.91 -15.01 -30.52
CA ASN A 155 11.68 -14.20 -31.48
C ASN A 155 11.46 -14.55 -32.97
N GLY A 156 10.47 -15.40 -33.29
CA GLY A 156 10.19 -15.82 -34.67
C GLY A 156 9.70 -14.72 -35.62
N GLY A 157 9.34 -13.54 -35.12
CA GLY A 157 8.92 -12.38 -35.91
C GLY A 157 9.84 -11.18 -35.72
N ALA A 158 10.89 -11.09 -36.54
CA ALA A 158 11.70 -9.91 -36.84
C ALA A 158 12.17 -9.02 -35.66
N GLY A 159 13.39 -9.29 -35.19
CA GLY A 159 14.43 -8.27 -34.98
C GLY A 159 14.35 -7.38 -33.74
N SER A 160 14.99 -7.81 -32.65
CA SER A 160 16.17 -7.17 -32.05
C SER A 160 16.41 -7.78 -30.67
N ALA A 161 17.66 -8.18 -30.42
CA ALA A 161 18.12 -8.68 -29.14
C ALA A 161 17.91 -7.60 -28.07
N ILE A 162 17.19 -7.94 -27.00
CA ILE A 162 17.13 -7.12 -25.78
C ILE A 162 18.43 -7.38 -25.01
N GLU A 163 19.54 -6.84 -25.51
CA GLU A 163 20.74 -6.60 -24.71
C GLU A 163 20.51 -5.31 -23.92
N GLY A 164 20.33 -5.42 -22.59
CA GLY A 164 20.37 -4.24 -21.72
C GLY A 164 19.59 -4.31 -20.40
N ASP A 165 19.59 -5.43 -19.68
CA ASP A 165 18.94 -5.52 -18.36
C ASP A 165 19.80 -4.96 -17.19
N THR A 166 20.92 -4.29 -17.49
CA THR A 166 21.87 -3.81 -16.47
C THR A 166 21.87 -2.29 -16.23
N ASP A 167 21.30 -1.48 -17.11
CA ASP A 167 21.34 0.00 -16.98
C ASP A 167 20.08 0.62 -16.35
N HIS A 168 18.99 -0.14 -16.18
CA HIS A 168 17.69 0.38 -15.72
C HIS A 168 17.64 0.62 -14.20
N GLY A 169 18.37 -0.17 -13.41
CA GLY A 169 18.57 0.07 -11.98
C GLY A 169 19.35 1.36 -11.71
N ALA A 170 20.27 1.75 -12.60
CA ALA A 170 21.07 2.95 -12.43
C ALA A 170 20.26 4.24 -12.57
N ALA A 171 19.26 4.29 -13.46
CA ALA A 171 18.40 5.45 -13.65
C ALA A 171 17.46 5.68 -12.45
N ILE A 172 16.87 4.61 -11.90
CA ILE A 172 16.02 4.68 -10.70
C ILE A 172 16.85 5.04 -9.47
N ASN A 173 18.03 4.42 -9.31
CA ASN A 173 18.98 4.80 -8.27
C ASN A 173 19.44 6.25 -8.44
N PHE A 174 19.66 6.73 -9.66
CA PHE A 174 20.05 8.11 -9.94
C PHE A 174 18.93 9.09 -9.61
N LEU A 175 17.68 8.80 -9.96
CA LEU A 175 16.53 9.65 -9.64
C LEU A 175 16.23 9.66 -8.14
N PHE A 176 16.37 8.51 -7.47
CA PHE A 176 16.28 8.41 -6.02
C PHE A 176 17.41 9.21 -5.35
N LEU A 177 18.66 9.03 -5.78
CA LEU A 177 19.82 9.80 -5.29
C LEU A 177 19.75 11.28 -5.65
N ALA A 178 19.13 11.66 -6.77
CA ALA A 178 18.89 13.05 -7.16
C ALA A 178 17.77 13.67 -6.32
N GLY A 179 16.72 12.92 -5.99
CA GLY A 179 15.70 13.31 -5.01
C GLY A 179 16.30 13.48 -3.61
N LEU A 180 17.16 12.52 -3.20
CA LEU A 180 17.92 12.56 -1.96
C LEU A 180 18.86 13.78 -1.92
N GLY A 181 19.59 13.99 -3.00
CA GLY A 181 20.52 15.10 -3.20
C GLY A 181 19.81 16.44 -3.23
N SER A 182 18.59 16.52 -3.79
CA SER A 182 17.76 17.72 -3.76
C SER A 182 17.25 18.03 -2.36
N LEU A 183 16.91 17.01 -1.57
CA LEU A 183 16.51 17.17 -0.17
C LEU A 183 17.70 17.58 0.72
N LEU A 184 18.86 16.94 0.52
CA LEU A 184 20.13 17.30 1.17
C LEU A 184 20.59 18.70 0.79
N PHE A 185 20.47 19.09 -0.49
CA PHE A 185 20.77 20.44 -0.95
C PHE A 185 19.83 21.47 -0.32
N LEU A 186 18.54 21.16 -0.17
CA LEU A 186 17.60 22.00 0.59
C LEU A 186 17.98 22.11 2.07
N VAL A 187 18.42 21.01 2.70
CA VAL A 187 18.93 20.98 4.09
C VAL A 187 20.19 21.82 4.25
N VAL A 188 21.16 21.71 3.33
CA VAL A 188 22.41 22.49 3.36
C VAL A 188 22.15 23.98 3.06
N LYS A 189 21.26 24.29 2.10
CA LYS A 189 20.90 25.66 1.77
C LYS A 189 20.08 26.34 2.87
N THR A 190 19.29 25.59 3.63
CA THR A 190 18.61 26.09 4.84
C THR A 190 19.54 26.22 6.05
N ARG A 191 20.59 25.39 6.15
CA ARG A 191 21.70 25.55 7.12
C ARG A 191 22.52 26.83 6.90
N ALA A 192 22.68 27.29 5.66
CA ALA A 192 23.33 28.57 5.38
C ALA A 192 22.51 29.80 5.86
N ALA A 193 21.22 29.60 6.19
CA ALA A 193 20.33 30.63 6.73
C ALA A 193 20.20 30.60 8.27
N MET A 194 21.14 29.95 8.97
CA MET A 194 21.13 29.74 10.41
C MET A 194 21.34 31.05 11.21
N SER A 195 20.22 31.69 11.54
CA SER A 195 20.09 32.56 12.71
C SER A 195 18.70 32.49 13.37
N ASP A 196 17.81 31.62 12.89
CA ASP A 196 16.41 31.54 13.34
C ASP A 196 16.11 30.13 13.88
N GLU A 197 15.60 30.05 15.11
CA GLU A 197 15.16 28.83 15.79
C GLU A 197 14.15 28.02 14.94
N ARG A 198 13.42 28.72 14.06
CA ARG A 198 12.46 28.14 13.10
C ARG A 198 13.11 27.38 11.93
N ALA A 199 14.42 27.55 11.70
CA ALA A 199 15.18 26.82 10.69
C ALA A 199 15.53 25.39 11.15
N GLY A 200 15.81 25.22 12.45
CA GLY A 200 16.13 23.91 13.04
C GLY A 200 14.96 22.91 12.92
N ASP A 201 13.75 23.34 13.28
CA ASP A 201 12.55 22.49 13.20
C ASP A 201 12.23 22.05 11.76
N ARG A 202 12.50 22.91 10.76
CA ARG A 202 12.33 22.57 9.34
C ARG A 202 13.35 21.53 8.90
N MET A 203 14.61 21.69 9.32
CA MET A 203 15.67 20.77 8.97
C MET A 203 15.43 19.39 9.59
N ALA A 204 14.99 19.35 10.85
CA ALA A 204 14.63 18.11 11.54
C ALA A 204 13.47 17.38 10.84
N LEU A 205 12.43 18.11 10.42
CA LEU A 205 11.33 17.53 9.66
C LEU A 205 11.81 16.95 8.32
N MET A 206 12.55 17.74 7.54
CA MET A 206 13.07 17.30 6.23
C MET A 206 13.99 16.10 6.36
N PHE A 207 14.87 16.10 7.36
CA PHE A 207 15.75 14.98 7.63
C PHE A 207 14.97 13.73 8.05
N SER A 208 13.96 13.86 8.92
CA SER A 208 13.15 12.71 9.35
C SER A 208 12.36 12.11 8.19
N LEU A 209 11.78 12.96 7.34
CA LEU A 209 11.11 12.54 6.10
C LEU A 209 12.09 11.86 5.13
N LEU A 210 13.32 12.36 5.02
CA LEU A 210 14.37 11.75 4.20
C LEU A 210 14.71 10.33 4.69
N VAL A 211 14.94 10.19 6.00
CA VAL A 211 15.25 8.89 6.62
C VAL A 211 14.10 7.91 6.40
N TYR A 212 12.85 8.34 6.58
CA TYR A 212 11.68 7.53 6.28
C TYR A 212 11.63 7.10 4.80
N CYS A 213 11.84 8.03 3.86
CA CYS A 213 11.91 7.68 2.44
C CYS A 213 13.01 6.68 2.12
N ILE A 214 14.21 6.85 2.68
CA ILE A 214 15.31 5.90 2.46
C ILE A 214 14.95 4.53 3.00
N ALA A 215 14.47 4.47 4.24
CA ALA A 215 14.03 3.23 4.87
C ALA A 215 12.98 2.52 4.01
N SER A 216 11.93 3.23 3.63
CA SER A 216 10.85 2.69 2.80
C SER A 216 11.36 2.25 1.43
N TYR A 217 12.22 3.03 0.79
CA TYR A 217 12.79 2.70 -0.52
C TYR A 217 13.63 1.42 -0.48
N VAL A 218 14.55 1.33 0.49
CA VAL A 218 15.36 0.12 0.71
C VAL A 218 14.44 -1.07 0.97
N GLY A 219 13.40 -0.88 1.79
CA GLY A 219 12.46 -1.94 2.08
C GLY A 219 11.66 -2.40 0.86
N ILE A 220 11.19 -1.47 0.02
CA ILE A 220 10.51 -1.77 -1.25
C ILE A 220 11.42 -2.58 -2.18
N ALA A 221 12.70 -2.21 -2.26
CA ALA A 221 13.66 -2.85 -3.14
C ALA A 221 14.04 -4.28 -2.68
N LEU A 222 14.06 -4.51 -1.37
CA LEU A 222 14.51 -5.78 -0.79
C LEU A 222 13.37 -6.77 -0.49
N LEU A 223 12.13 -6.30 -0.30
CA LEU A 223 11.03 -7.15 0.18
C LEU A 223 10.35 -7.90 -0.98
N PRO A 224 10.38 -9.25 -1.02
CA PRO A 224 9.63 -10.02 -2.01
C PRO A 224 8.11 -9.84 -1.84
N THR A 225 7.37 -9.82 -2.95
CA THR A 225 5.90 -9.65 -2.94
C THR A 225 5.14 -10.80 -2.30
N THR A 226 5.79 -11.95 -2.13
CA THR A 226 5.24 -13.16 -1.50
C THR A 226 5.41 -13.17 0.02
N LEU A 227 6.25 -12.29 0.58
CA LEU A 227 6.56 -12.28 2.01
C LEU A 227 5.60 -11.39 2.81
N ALA A 228 5.07 -10.34 2.18
CA ALA A 228 4.13 -9.42 2.81
C ALA A 228 2.72 -10.03 2.90
N PRO A 229 1.96 -9.75 3.97
CA PRO A 229 0.62 -10.28 4.15
C PRO A 229 -0.34 -9.69 3.11
N ASP A 230 -1.05 -10.56 2.40
CA ASP A 230 -2.12 -10.24 1.43
C ASP A 230 -1.72 -9.29 0.28
N GLU A 231 -0.42 -9.02 0.07
CA GLU A 231 0.03 -8.01 -0.90
C GLU A 231 -0.39 -8.37 -2.33
N LEU A 232 -0.27 -9.64 -2.73
CA LEU A 232 -0.71 -10.08 -4.06
C LEU A 232 -2.20 -9.79 -4.29
N LEU A 233 -3.04 -10.02 -3.26
CA LEU A 233 -4.46 -9.72 -3.36
C LEU A 233 -4.71 -8.21 -3.46
N HIS A 234 -3.92 -7.38 -2.75
CA HIS A 234 -3.96 -5.93 -2.92
C HIS A 234 -3.58 -5.52 -4.35
N ILE A 235 -2.47 -6.04 -4.90
CA ILE A 235 -1.99 -5.76 -6.25
C ILE A 235 -3.05 -6.11 -7.29
N GLU A 236 -3.66 -7.29 -7.20
CA GLU A 236 -4.75 -7.71 -8.09
C GLU A 236 -5.98 -6.79 -7.96
N SER A 237 -6.34 -6.41 -6.74
CA SER A 237 -7.46 -5.50 -6.47
C SER A 237 -7.24 -4.13 -7.10
N ALA A 238 -6.00 -3.62 -7.12
CA ALA A 238 -5.66 -2.32 -7.70
C ALA A 238 -5.78 -2.28 -9.23
N LYS A 239 -5.64 -3.41 -9.93
CA LYS A 239 -5.71 -3.46 -11.40
C LYS A 239 -7.04 -2.93 -11.95
N TRP A 240 -8.14 -3.16 -11.22
CA TRP A 240 -9.46 -2.64 -11.59
C TRP A 240 -9.48 -1.11 -11.77
N TYR A 241 -8.75 -0.39 -10.94
CA TYR A 241 -8.72 1.07 -10.98
C TYR A 241 -7.75 1.63 -12.02
N VAL A 242 -7.10 0.81 -12.84
CA VAL A 242 -6.32 1.29 -13.98
C VAL A 242 -7.28 1.98 -14.98
N ASP A 243 -8.36 1.30 -15.35
CA ASP A 243 -9.35 1.76 -16.34
C ASP A 243 -10.70 2.16 -15.74
N HIS A 244 -10.97 1.84 -14.47
CA HIS A 244 -12.22 2.22 -13.79
C HIS A 244 -12.00 3.34 -12.75
N PHE A 245 -13.09 4.03 -12.41
CA PHE A 245 -13.15 5.01 -11.30
C PHE A 245 -14.14 4.61 -10.21
N LEU A 246 -15.09 3.73 -10.53
CA LEU A 246 -16.08 3.19 -9.60
C LEU A 246 -15.71 1.75 -9.24
N PRO A 247 -16.05 1.27 -8.04
CA PRO A 247 -15.84 -0.11 -7.66
C PRO A 247 -16.72 -1.07 -8.48
N PRO A 248 -16.32 -2.34 -8.59
CA PRO A 248 -17.12 -3.36 -9.26
C PRO A 248 -18.39 -3.66 -8.47
N SER A 249 -19.41 -4.18 -9.16
CA SER A 249 -20.60 -4.76 -8.52
C SER A 249 -20.25 -6.06 -7.78
N ALA A 250 -20.93 -6.36 -6.67
CA ALA A 250 -20.78 -7.61 -5.93
C ALA A 250 -21.02 -8.87 -6.78
N THR A 251 -21.83 -8.75 -7.85
CA THR A 251 -22.10 -9.83 -8.80
C THR A 251 -21.06 -9.97 -9.91
N SER A 252 -20.10 -9.05 -9.99
CA SER A 252 -19.07 -9.07 -11.02
C SER A 252 -18.24 -10.36 -10.96
N ASP A 253 -17.90 -10.90 -12.14
CA ASP A 253 -16.98 -12.02 -12.32
C ASP A 253 -15.51 -11.63 -12.09
N LEU A 254 -15.27 -10.45 -11.52
CA LEU A 254 -13.93 -10.01 -11.14
C LEU A 254 -13.25 -11.07 -10.29
N TYR A 255 -11.92 -11.22 -10.44
CA TYR A 255 -11.13 -12.23 -9.73
C TYR A 255 -11.51 -12.29 -8.24
N ARG A 256 -12.26 -13.32 -7.87
CA ARG A 256 -12.66 -13.59 -6.50
C ARG A 256 -11.50 -14.29 -5.82
N SER A 257 -11.17 -13.88 -4.59
CA SER A 257 -10.15 -14.60 -3.83
C SER A 257 -10.67 -16.01 -3.56
N PRO A 258 -9.93 -17.07 -3.91
CA PRO A 258 -10.33 -18.44 -3.58
C PRO A 258 -10.39 -18.67 -2.07
N TYR A 259 -9.66 -17.87 -1.28
CA TYR A 259 -9.67 -17.94 0.17
C TYR A 259 -10.79 -17.07 0.78
N TRP A 260 -10.79 -15.76 0.49
CA TRP A 260 -11.73 -14.80 1.12
C TRP A 260 -13.10 -14.69 0.41
N GLY A 261 -13.27 -15.31 -0.76
CA GLY A 261 -14.45 -15.22 -1.63
C GLY A 261 -14.64 -13.89 -2.33
N THR A 262 -13.90 -12.88 -1.92
CA THR A 262 -13.95 -11.51 -2.45
C THR A 262 -12.53 -10.94 -2.48
N ASN A 263 -12.33 -9.89 -3.25
CA ASN A 263 -11.12 -9.09 -3.21
C ASN A 263 -11.41 -7.75 -2.50
N TYR A 264 -10.38 -6.93 -2.32
CA TYR A 264 -10.54 -5.70 -1.55
C TYR A 264 -11.42 -4.65 -2.25
N VAL A 265 -11.55 -4.67 -3.58
CA VAL A 265 -12.38 -3.69 -4.31
C VAL A 265 -13.87 -4.04 -4.36
N LEU A 266 -14.25 -5.32 -4.26
CA LEU A 266 -15.64 -5.76 -4.19
C LEU A 266 -16.30 -5.43 -2.83
N GLY A 267 -15.55 -5.59 -1.73
CA GLY A 267 -16.11 -5.47 -0.38
C GLY A 267 -15.89 -4.16 0.33
N PHE A 268 -14.71 -3.60 0.12
CA PHE A 268 -14.23 -2.43 0.84
C PHE A 268 -13.53 -1.51 -0.15
N PRO A 269 -14.27 -0.89 -1.09
CA PRO A 269 -13.68 0.01 -2.07
C PRO A 269 -13.16 1.26 -1.37
N ASP A 270 -11.96 1.11 -0.84
CA ASP A 270 -11.24 2.15 -0.14
C ASP A 270 -10.53 3.02 -1.17
N LEU A 271 -10.38 4.28 -0.80
CA LEU A 271 -9.76 5.28 -1.66
C LEU A 271 -8.29 4.96 -1.96
N SER A 272 -7.67 4.06 -1.18
CA SER A 272 -6.27 3.67 -1.34
C SER A 272 -6.05 2.97 -2.66
N TYR A 273 -6.88 1.99 -3.01
CA TYR A 273 -6.73 1.30 -4.29
C TYR A 273 -6.92 2.25 -5.48
N LEU A 274 -7.93 3.13 -5.43
CA LEU A 274 -8.17 4.08 -6.52
C LEU A 274 -7.01 5.06 -6.68
N LEU A 275 -6.63 5.76 -5.61
CA LEU A 275 -5.58 6.80 -5.71
C LEU A 275 -4.21 6.19 -6.04
N ILE A 276 -3.87 5.08 -5.39
CA ILE A 276 -2.57 4.45 -5.56
C ILE A 276 -2.47 3.80 -6.94
N ALA A 277 -3.52 3.12 -7.44
CA ALA A 277 -3.50 2.56 -8.79
C ALA A 277 -3.35 3.64 -9.86
N LYS A 278 -4.11 4.75 -9.76
CA LYS A 278 -3.99 5.86 -10.73
C LYS A 278 -2.60 6.49 -10.71
N ALA A 279 -2.02 6.68 -9.52
CA ALA A 279 -0.65 7.18 -9.40
C ALA A 279 0.39 6.16 -9.90
N ALA A 280 0.17 4.87 -9.66
CA ALA A 280 1.04 3.79 -10.13
C ALA A 280 1.06 3.68 -11.65
N THR A 281 -0.08 3.86 -12.32
CA THR A 281 -0.12 3.93 -13.80
C THR A 281 0.75 5.07 -14.33
N VAL A 282 0.78 6.22 -13.65
CA VAL A 282 1.69 7.32 -14.03
C VAL A 282 3.14 6.91 -13.77
N ILE A 283 3.46 6.33 -12.62
CA ILE A 283 4.83 5.87 -12.30
C ILE A 283 5.33 4.82 -13.29
N GLU A 284 4.50 3.84 -13.63
CA GLU A 284 4.83 2.78 -14.59
C GLU A 284 5.09 3.34 -15.99
N VAL A 285 4.39 4.41 -16.40
CA VAL A 285 4.64 5.10 -17.68
C VAL A 285 5.95 5.89 -17.64
N LEU A 286 6.30 6.49 -16.50
CA LEU A 286 7.47 7.35 -16.35
C LEU A 286 8.76 6.58 -16.07
N PHE A 287 8.66 5.41 -15.44
CA PHE A 287 9.80 4.67 -14.93
C PHE A 287 9.67 3.18 -15.31
N PRO A 288 10.77 2.52 -15.71
CA PRO A 288 10.78 1.12 -16.09
C PRO A 288 10.74 0.21 -14.85
N VAL A 289 9.65 0.29 -14.08
CA VAL A 289 9.39 -0.51 -12.88
C VAL A 289 8.21 -1.43 -13.10
N ASP A 290 8.24 -2.61 -12.50
CA ASP A 290 7.10 -3.53 -12.55
C ASP A 290 5.86 -2.93 -11.84
N TRP A 291 4.70 -3.51 -12.11
CA TRP A 291 3.43 -3.02 -11.57
C TRP A 291 3.38 -3.02 -10.04
N SER A 292 3.95 -4.05 -9.39
CA SER A 292 3.98 -4.14 -7.93
C SER A 292 4.84 -3.03 -7.33
N SER A 293 6.06 -2.84 -7.87
CA SER A 293 6.94 -1.75 -7.45
C SER A 293 6.31 -0.38 -7.70
N SER A 294 5.60 -0.21 -8.82
CA SER A 294 4.87 1.02 -9.14
C SER A 294 3.82 1.37 -8.09
N LEU A 295 3.05 0.38 -7.62
CA LEU A 295 2.07 0.56 -6.54
C LEU A 295 2.74 0.94 -5.21
N ARG A 296 3.84 0.26 -4.85
CA ARG A 296 4.61 0.57 -3.63
C ARG A 296 5.19 1.99 -3.66
N TYR A 297 5.76 2.42 -4.79
CA TYR A 297 6.27 3.79 -4.96
C TYR A 297 5.15 4.83 -4.98
N ALA A 298 4.02 4.54 -5.62
CA ALA A 298 2.85 5.41 -5.63
C ALA A 298 2.29 5.62 -4.21
N GLN A 299 2.20 4.54 -3.43
CA GLN A 299 1.80 4.60 -2.02
C GLN A 299 2.74 5.51 -1.23
N LEU A 300 4.06 5.32 -1.36
CA LEU A 300 5.05 6.15 -0.68
C LEU A 300 4.92 7.62 -1.08
N LEU A 301 4.80 7.92 -2.38
CA LEU A 301 4.62 9.28 -2.89
C LEU A 301 3.38 9.96 -2.30
N ILE A 302 2.22 9.28 -2.33
CA ILE A 302 0.97 9.85 -1.80
C ILE A 302 1.11 10.12 -0.29
N VAL A 303 1.65 9.16 0.46
CA VAL A 303 1.90 9.32 1.90
C VAL A 303 2.81 10.51 2.19
N MET A 304 3.86 10.71 1.39
CA MET A 304 4.74 11.87 1.51
C MET A 304 4.02 13.19 1.22
N LEU A 305 3.15 13.23 0.20
CA LEU A 305 2.32 14.41 -0.08
C LEU A 305 1.37 14.72 1.08
N LEU A 306 0.76 13.70 1.70
CA LEU A 306 -0.09 13.88 2.88
C LEU A 306 0.72 14.37 4.09
N ALA A 307 1.92 13.84 4.31
CA ALA A 307 2.81 14.30 5.39
C ALA A 307 3.22 15.77 5.20
N LEU A 308 3.54 16.17 3.97
CA LEU A 308 3.83 17.56 3.62
C LEU A 308 2.61 18.46 3.77
N PHE A 309 1.41 17.99 3.40
CA PHE A 309 0.17 18.72 3.61
C PHE A 309 -0.08 18.97 5.10
N VAL A 310 0.09 17.94 5.95
CA VAL A 310 0.00 18.07 7.40
C VAL A 310 1.01 19.11 7.90
N ALA A 311 2.26 19.05 7.45
CA ALA A 311 3.31 20.02 7.80
C ALA A 311 3.00 21.46 7.39
N ALA A 312 2.20 21.66 6.35
CA ALA A 312 1.78 22.98 5.91
C ALA A 312 0.68 23.58 6.80
N ILE A 313 -0.14 22.75 7.46
CA ILE A 313 -1.33 23.19 8.19
C ILE A 313 -1.21 23.08 9.72
N THR A 314 -0.21 22.38 10.23
CA THR A 314 0.04 22.16 11.66
C THR A 314 1.42 22.65 12.10
N ASP A 315 1.69 22.61 13.40
CA ASP A 315 3.02 22.92 13.93
C ASP A 315 4.04 21.89 13.43
N ARG A 316 5.21 22.37 12.98
CA ARG A 316 6.30 21.53 12.48
C ARG A 316 6.75 20.52 13.54
N ARG A 317 6.73 20.88 14.83
CA ARG A 317 7.05 19.99 15.94
C ARG A 317 6.10 18.81 16.01
N VAL A 318 4.82 19.02 15.67
CA VAL A 318 3.84 17.95 15.58
C VAL A 318 4.22 16.98 14.47
N VAL A 319 4.56 17.48 13.28
CA VAL A 319 4.93 16.60 12.15
C VAL A 319 6.26 15.88 12.37
N THR A 320 7.28 16.59 12.87
CA THR A 320 8.57 15.97 13.18
C THR A 320 8.40 14.84 14.20
N SER A 321 7.62 15.07 15.27
CA SER A 321 7.35 14.04 16.28
C SER A 321 6.60 12.84 15.69
N LEU A 322 5.68 13.06 14.76
CA LEU A 322 4.91 12.00 14.11
C LEU A 322 5.80 11.15 13.18
N VAL A 323 6.64 11.79 12.35
CA VAL A 323 7.56 11.07 11.46
C VAL A 323 8.60 10.29 12.26
N LEU A 324 9.19 10.92 13.28
CA LEU A 324 10.14 10.27 14.17
C LEU A 324 9.52 9.06 14.87
N LEU A 325 8.24 9.14 15.21
CA LEU A 325 7.58 8.02 15.86
C LEU A 325 7.18 6.90 14.90
N PHE A 326 6.77 7.22 13.67
CA PHE A 326 6.61 6.18 12.65
C PHE A 326 7.90 5.40 12.46
N LEU A 327 9.06 6.07 12.55
CA LEU A 327 10.36 5.43 12.57
C LEU A 327 10.68 4.65 13.86
N CYS A 328 10.03 4.93 15.00
CA CYS A 328 10.23 4.20 16.26
C CYS A 328 9.41 2.90 16.39
N VAL A 329 8.45 2.68 15.49
CA VAL A 329 7.61 1.48 15.47
C VAL A 329 7.95 0.67 14.21
N PRO A 330 8.75 -0.40 14.33
CA PRO A 330 9.19 -1.21 13.19
C PRO A 330 8.05 -1.64 12.27
N GLN A 331 6.88 -1.97 12.84
CA GLN A 331 5.71 -2.39 12.08
C GLN A 331 5.19 -1.30 11.12
N ILE A 332 5.17 -0.03 11.52
CA ILE A 332 4.62 1.05 10.67
C ILE A 332 5.46 1.21 9.41
N VAL A 333 6.78 1.13 9.54
CA VAL A 333 7.68 1.24 8.40
C VAL A 333 7.68 -0.04 7.57
N PHE A 334 7.58 -1.21 8.18
CA PHE A 334 7.36 -2.45 7.43
C PHE A 334 6.10 -2.39 6.56
N VAL A 335 4.99 -1.86 7.10
CA VAL A 335 3.75 -1.59 6.34
C VAL A 335 3.97 -0.58 5.20
N SER A 336 5.04 0.21 5.22
CA SER A 336 5.42 1.09 4.10
C SER A 336 6.17 0.38 2.96
N HIS A 337 6.69 -0.82 3.19
CA HIS A 337 7.53 -1.55 2.22
C HIS A 337 6.72 -2.31 1.17
N TYR A 338 5.44 -2.55 1.42
CA TYR A 338 4.55 -3.31 0.55
C TYR A 338 3.24 -2.57 0.31
N PHE A 339 2.55 -2.91 -0.78
CA PHE A 339 1.29 -2.28 -1.12
C PHE A 339 0.15 -2.82 -0.25
N ASN A 340 -0.55 -1.93 0.46
CA ASN A 340 -1.68 -2.28 1.32
C ASN A 340 -2.63 -1.09 1.53
N GLY A 341 -3.79 -1.38 2.10
CA GLY A 341 -4.76 -0.34 2.46
C GLY A 341 -4.49 0.35 3.81
N ASP A 342 -3.56 -0.13 4.64
CA ASP A 342 -3.41 0.35 6.03
C ASP A 342 -2.60 1.64 6.11
N LEU A 343 -1.51 1.75 5.34
CA LEU A 343 -0.62 2.91 5.39
C LEU A 343 -1.34 4.20 5.00
N LEU A 344 -2.09 4.20 3.90
CA LEU A 344 -2.82 5.40 3.48
C LEU A 344 -3.88 5.77 4.52
N ASN A 345 -4.57 4.80 5.12
CA ASN A 345 -5.55 5.05 6.16
C ASN A 345 -4.94 5.71 7.40
N LEU A 346 -3.73 5.29 7.80
CA LEU A 346 -2.99 5.93 8.88
C LEU A 346 -2.70 7.41 8.58
N PHE A 347 -2.21 7.72 7.38
CA PHE A 347 -1.90 9.10 6.99
C PHE A 347 -3.15 9.95 6.72
N MET A 348 -4.22 9.38 6.18
CA MET A 348 -5.51 10.06 6.06
C MET A 348 -6.08 10.38 7.44
N ALA A 349 -5.97 9.47 8.41
CA ALA A 349 -6.41 9.72 9.78
C ALA A 349 -5.59 10.86 10.41
N LEU A 350 -4.28 10.92 10.15
CA LEU A 350 -3.44 12.03 10.55
C LEU A 350 -3.90 13.37 9.96
N VAL A 351 -4.23 13.38 8.67
CA VAL A 351 -4.76 14.56 7.98
C VAL A 351 -6.07 15.01 8.63
N VAL A 352 -7.01 14.10 8.88
CA VAL A 352 -8.32 14.40 9.48
C VAL A 352 -8.16 15.05 10.85
N ILE A 353 -7.29 14.50 11.71
CA ILE A 353 -7.00 15.10 13.01
C ILE A 353 -6.32 16.47 12.82
N SER A 354 -5.30 16.57 11.98
CA SER A 354 -4.55 17.82 11.80
C SER A 354 -5.42 18.95 11.24
N VAL A 355 -6.32 18.65 10.30
CA VAL A 355 -7.29 19.60 9.74
C VAL A 355 -8.28 20.06 10.81
N ALA A 356 -8.80 19.15 11.63
CA ALA A 356 -9.77 19.48 12.67
C ALA A 356 -9.23 20.47 13.71
N TRP A 357 -7.94 20.36 14.02
CA TRP A 357 -7.25 21.20 14.99
C TRP A 357 -6.48 22.36 14.37
N SER A 358 -6.52 22.53 13.05
CA SER A 358 -5.81 23.59 12.36
C SER A 358 -6.54 24.92 12.51
N GLU A 359 -5.80 25.97 12.84
CA GLU A 359 -6.29 27.37 12.85
C GLU A 359 -5.99 28.08 11.52
N SER A 360 -5.14 27.50 10.66
CA SER A 360 -4.74 28.11 9.38
C SER A 360 -5.78 27.90 8.26
N LEU A 361 -6.66 26.92 8.43
CA LEU A 361 -7.71 26.60 7.46
C LEU A 361 -9.03 27.28 7.80
N ARG A 362 -9.74 27.74 6.77
CA ARG A 362 -11.10 28.28 6.92
C ARG A 362 -12.04 27.20 7.48
N VAL A 363 -12.95 27.59 8.39
CA VAL A 363 -13.99 26.72 9.00
C VAL A 363 -14.65 25.79 7.98
N ARG A 364 -15.13 26.35 6.85
CA ARG A 364 -15.79 25.59 5.78
C ARG A 364 -14.89 24.48 5.21
N SER A 365 -13.62 24.79 4.97
CA SER A 365 -12.64 23.83 4.47
C SER A 365 -12.35 22.75 5.49
N ARG A 366 -12.25 23.10 6.78
CA ARG A 366 -12.04 22.14 7.88
C ARG A 366 -13.18 21.13 7.96
N ILE A 367 -14.43 21.61 8.00
CA ILE A 367 -15.63 20.77 8.03
C ILE A 367 -15.67 19.85 6.82
N LEU A 368 -15.47 20.40 5.61
CA LEU A 368 -15.52 19.62 4.38
C LEU A 368 -14.46 18.52 4.37
N LEU A 369 -13.19 18.86 4.64
CA LEU A 369 -12.09 17.91 4.58
C LEU A 369 -12.18 16.83 5.67
N VAL A 370 -12.61 17.18 6.90
CA VAL A 370 -12.83 16.19 7.97
C VAL A 370 -13.91 15.19 7.57
N LEU A 371 -15.01 15.63 6.95
CA LEU A 371 -16.07 14.73 6.53
C LEU A 371 -15.67 13.90 5.30
N VAL A 372 -15.08 14.53 4.28
CA VAL A 372 -14.67 13.85 3.04
C VAL A 372 -13.61 12.79 3.33
N ILE A 373 -12.53 13.15 4.04
CA ILE A 373 -11.43 12.21 4.30
C ILE A 373 -11.79 11.28 5.47
N GLY A 374 -12.46 11.80 6.51
CA GLY A 374 -12.79 11.02 7.70
C GLY A 374 -13.73 9.86 7.41
N LEU A 375 -14.76 10.06 6.58
CA LEU A 375 -15.71 8.99 6.22
C LEU A 375 -15.09 7.94 5.26
N GLN A 376 -13.93 8.22 4.67
CA GLN A 376 -13.18 7.27 3.84
C GLN A 376 -12.27 6.35 4.66
N LEU A 377 -12.03 6.67 5.93
CA LEU A 377 -11.21 5.84 6.80
C LEU A 377 -11.82 4.43 6.95
N LYS A 378 -10.99 3.39 6.99
CA LYS A 378 -11.40 2.03 7.36
C LYS A 378 -12.15 2.06 8.69
N THR A 379 -13.08 1.13 8.89
CA THR A 379 -14.02 1.14 10.03
C THR A 379 -13.36 1.33 11.40
N HIS A 380 -12.23 0.65 11.66
CA HIS A 380 -11.50 0.80 12.92
C HIS A 380 -10.84 2.18 13.07
N TYR A 381 -10.28 2.78 12.00
CA TYR A 381 -9.80 4.16 12.02
C TYR A 381 -10.96 5.16 12.18
N LEU A 382 -12.04 4.97 11.44
CA LEU A 382 -13.24 5.81 11.46
C LEU A 382 -13.85 5.91 12.85
N ALA A 383 -13.98 4.77 13.55
CA ALA A 383 -14.60 4.68 14.87
C ALA A 383 -13.93 5.54 15.94
N ILE A 384 -12.69 5.97 15.73
CA ILE A 384 -11.86 6.63 16.74
C ILE A 384 -11.41 8.00 16.26
N CYS A 385 -10.81 8.06 15.06
CA CYS A 385 -10.22 9.29 14.54
C CYS A 385 -11.29 10.31 14.15
N LEU A 386 -12.45 9.88 13.64
CA LEU A 386 -13.52 10.82 13.29
C LEU A 386 -14.15 11.44 14.55
N PRO A 387 -14.57 10.69 15.59
CA PRO A 387 -15.04 11.31 16.83
C PRO A 387 -14.00 12.24 17.48
N TYR A 388 -12.71 11.87 17.47
CA TYR A 388 -11.65 12.74 17.98
C TYR A 388 -11.51 14.03 17.16
N ALA A 389 -11.58 13.94 15.83
CA ALA A 389 -11.55 15.10 14.95
C ALA A 389 -12.81 15.98 15.11
N LEU A 390 -13.98 15.40 15.30
CA LEU A 390 -15.21 16.16 15.57
C LEU A 390 -15.14 16.88 16.91
N LEU A 391 -14.54 16.26 17.95
CA LEU A 391 -14.26 16.93 19.21
C LEU A 391 -13.27 18.08 19.04
N GLY A 392 -12.22 17.88 18.23
CA GLY A 392 -11.28 18.94 17.84
C GLY A 392 -11.97 20.12 17.17
N LEU A 393 -12.79 19.85 16.14
CA LEU A 393 -13.60 20.86 15.48
C LEU A 393 -14.52 21.59 16.46
N TYR A 394 -15.26 20.85 17.29
CA TYR A 394 -16.12 21.43 18.32
C TYR A 394 -15.34 22.34 19.26
N SER A 395 -14.19 21.90 19.77
CA SER A 395 -13.36 22.71 20.66
C SER A 395 -12.87 23.98 19.99
N SER A 396 -12.40 23.90 18.73
CA SER A 396 -11.91 25.07 17.99
C SER A 396 -13.01 26.07 17.64
N LEU A 397 -14.22 25.60 17.34
CA LEU A 397 -15.33 26.48 16.92
C LEU A 397 -16.07 27.06 18.14
N CYS A 398 -16.36 26.22 19.13
CA CYS A 398 -17.19 26.62 20.27
C CYS A 398 -16.41 27.27 21.41
N LEU A 399 -15.18 26.82 21.68
CA LEU A 399 -14.41 27.33 22.82
C LEU A 399 -13.52 28.50 22.42
N SER A 400 -12.82 28.45 21.28
CA SER A 400 -11.96 29.56 20.85
C SER A 400 -12.70 30.63 20.05
N GLU A 401 -13.56 30.26 19.10
CA GLU A 401 -14.29 31.24 18.27
C GLU A 401 -15.62 31.69 18.91
N GLY A 402 -16.05 31.04 20.01
CA GLY A 402 -17.30 31.35 20.72
C GLY A 402 -18.57 31.04 19.92
N GLU A 403 -18.46 30.31 18.80
CA GLU A 403 -19.62 29.98 17.97
C GLU A 403 -20.43 28.82 18.58
N ARG A 404 -21.75 28.95 18.67
CA ARG A 404 -22.60 27.81 19.01
C ARG A 404 -22.67 26.82 17.84
N ILE A 405 -22.64 25.52 18.12
CA ILE A 405 -22.75 24.49 17.07
C ILE A 405 -24.03 24.61 16.24
N SER A 406 -25.13 25.07 16.85
CA SER A 406 -26.39 25.33 16.13
C SER A 406 -26.25 26.45 15.10
N THR A 407 -25.36 27.41 15.32
CA THR A 407 -25.00 28.45 14.35
C THR A 407 -24.20 27.86 13.20
N VAL A 408 -23.20 27.03 13.49
CA VAL A 408 -22.38 26.34 12.48
C VAL A 408 -23.26 25.48 11.55
N MET A 409 -24.16 24.69 12.12
CA MET A 409 -25.09 23.83 11.36
C MET A 409 -26.01 24.64 10.44
N LYS A 410 -26.48 25.81 10.88
CA LYS A 410 -27.30 26.73 10.06
C LYS A 410 -26.48 27.46 9.00
N ARG A 411 -25.20 27.73 9.27
CA ARG A 411 -24.30 28.50 8.40
C ARG A 411 -23.71 27.66 7.26
N TYR A 412 -23.46 26.37 7.49
CA TYR A 412 -22.77 25.49 6.53
C TYR A 412 -23.54 24.22 6.12
N PRO A 413 -24.88 24.22 5.95
CA PRO A 413 -25.66 23.01 5.70
C PRO A 413 -25.22 22.31 4.40
N LEU A 414 -24.99 23.07 3.32
CA LEU A 414 -24.51 22.51 2.05
C LEU A 414 -23.10 21.93 2.16
N THR A 415 -22.23 22.50 3.00
CA THR A 415 -20.86 21.97 3.15
C THR A 415 -20.86 20.65 3.90
N ILE A 416 -21.69 20.55 4.94
CA ILE A 416 -21.88 19.30 5.69
C ILE A 416 -22.50 18.24 4.78
N LEU A 417 -23.57 18.58 4.05
CA LEU A 417 -24.22 17.67 3.11
C LEU A 417 -23.23 17.18 2.03
N SER A 418 -22.50 18.09 1.39
CA SER A 418 -21.46 17.71 0.41
C SER A 418 -20.38 16.83 1.03
N GLY A 419 -19.94 17.14 2.26
CA GLY A 419 -18.94 16.34 2.97
C GLY A 419 -19.42 14.92 3.26
N VAL A 420 -20.68 14.76 3.68
CA VAL A 420 -21.29 13.45 3.95
C VAL A 420 -21.50 12.66 2.66
N LEU A 421 -21.98 13.29 1.59
CA LEU A 421 -22.20 12.62 0.30
C LEU A 421 -20.89 12.18 -0.34
N LEU A 422 -19.90 13.08 -0.41
CA LEU A 422 -18.59 12.78 -0.99
C LEU A 422 -17.80 11.82 -0.10
N GLY A 423 -17.81 12.00 1.21
CA GLY A 423 -17.10 11.11 2.15
C GLY A 423 -17.79 9.77 2.36
N GLY A 424 -19.11 9.70 2.18
CA GLY A 424 -19.90 8.47 2.32
C GLY A 424 -20.01 7.65 1.03
N TRP A 425 -19.37 8.08 -0.06
CA TRP A 425 -19.61 7.55 -1.41
C TRP A 425 -19.50 6.01 -1.49
N ARG A 426 -18.52 5.39 -0.81
CA ARG A 426 -18.34 3.93 -0.85
C ARG A 426 -19.52 3.17 -0.23
N ASN A 427 -20.07 3.70 0.87
CA ASN A 427 -21.22 3.09 1.53
C ASN A 427 -22.48 3.28 0.68
N ILE A 428 -22.60 4.44 0.04
CA ILE A 428 -23.67 4.72 -0.91
C ILE A 428 -23.57 3.77 -2.12
N ALA A 429 -22.37 3.58 -2.68
CA ALA A 429 -22.13 2.66 -3.79
C ALA A 429 -22.50 1.21 -3.42
N ASN A 430 -22.02 0.71 -2.28
CA ASN A 430 -22.35 -0.63 -1.81
C ASN A 430 -23.86 -0.79 -1.55
N TRP A 431 -24.52 0.22 -0.99
CA TRP A 431 -25.96 0.18 -0.74
C TRP A 431 -26.77 0.19 -2.04
N MET A 432 -26.37 1.02 -3.01
CA MET A 432 -26.99 1.05 -4.35
C MET A 432 -26.80 -0.28 -5.09
N ASP A 433 -25.60 -0.86 -5.01
CA ASP A 433 -25.30 -2.15 -5.61
C ASP A 433 -26.13 -3.27 -4.98
N TYR A 434 -26.28 -3.27 -3.65
CA TYR A 434 -27.18 -4.20 -2.96
C TYR A 434 -28.64 -4.04 -3.41
N LEU A 435 -29.14 -2.81 -3.55
CA LEU A 435 -30.50 -2.57 -4.03
C LEU A 435 -30.73 -3.06 -5.46
N TYR A 436 -29.69 -3.03 -6.30
CA TYR A 436 -29.77 -3.45 -7.70
C TYR A 436 -29.59 -4.96 -7.86
N SER A 437 -28.58 -5.53 -7.20
CA SER A 437 -28.20 -6.93 -7.35
C SER A 437 -28.93 -7.89 -6.41
N GLY A 438 -29.41 -7.39 -5.27
CA GLY A 438 -29.92 -8.22 -4.18
C GLY A 438 -28.84 -9.03 -3.45
N VAL A 439 -27.56 -8.84 -3.77
CA VAL A 439 -26.44 -9.58 -3.19
C VAL A 439 -25.69 -8.68 -2.22
N SER A 440 -25.65 -9.04 -0.93
CA SER A 440 -24.83 -8.31 0.02
C SER A 440 -23.37 -8.72 -0.09
N PHE A 441 -22.46 -7.89 0.45
CA PHE A 441 -21.04 -8.24 0.54
C PHE A 441 -20.82 -9.60 1.24
N ARG A 442 -21.56 -9.86 2.33
CA ARG A 442 -21.48 -11.13 3.05
C ARG A 442 -21.95 -12.30 2.19
N ASP A 443 -23.01 -12.10 1.40
CA ASP A 443 -23.50 -13.14 0.48
C ASP A 443 -22.45 -13.46 -0.57
N ALA A 444 -21.78 -12.44 -1.13
CA ALA A 444 -20.70 -12.64 -2.09
C ALA A 444 -19.51 -13.41 -1.48
N GLN A 445 -19.16 -13.16 -0.22
CA GLN A 445 -18.14 -13.96 0.48
C GLN A 445 -18.58 -15.42 0.66
N LEU A 446 -19.81 -15.64 1.15
CA LEU A 446 -20.33 -16.99 1.39
C LEU A 446 -20.48 -17.83 0.11
N GLN A 447 -20.73 -17.20 -1.03
CA GLN A 447 -20.90 -17.88 -2.31
C GLN A 447 -19.58 -18.34 -2.95
N HIS A 448 -18.46 -17.69 -2.62
CA HIS A 448 -17.22 -17.84 -3.39
C HIS A 448 -15.96 -18.11 -2.58
N ALA A 449 -16.03 -18.02 -1.25
CA ALA A 449 -14.89 -18.30 -0.39
C ALA A 449 -14.63 -19.81 -0.25
N ASP A 450 -13.43 -20.14 0.23
CA ASP A 450 -13.07 -21.50 0.60
C ASP A 450 -14.05 -22.05 1.66
N PRO A 451 -14.44 -23.34 1.61
CA PRO A 451 -15.36 -23.93 2.59
C PRO A 451 -14.95 -23.74 4.05
N ALA A 452 -13.65 -23.72 4.35
CA ALA A 452 -13.16 -23.46 5.71
C ALA A 452 -13.43 -22.00 6.13
N TYR A 453 -13.26 -21.04 5.22
CA TYR A 453 -13.58 -19.65 5.49
C TYR A 453 -15.10 -19.41 5.57
N VAL A 454 -15.90 -20.07 4.75
CA VAL A 454 -17.36 -20.07 4.86
C VAL A 454 -17.81 -20.59 6.23
N ALA A 455 -17.17 -21.64 6.74
CA ALA A 455 -17.45 -22.18 8.07
C ALA A 455 -17.14 -21.14 9.17
N ILE A 456 -16.05 -20.36 9.03
CA ILE A 456 -15.74 -19.25 9.94
C ILE A 456 -16.82 -18.17 9.87
N LEU A 457 -17.19 -17.72 8.66
CA LEU A 457 -18.19 -16.67 8.47
C LEU A 457 -19.60 -17.06 8.94
N SER A 458 -19.90 -18.35 8.98
CA SER A 458 -21.18 -18.91 9.42
C SER A 458 -21.16 -19.33 10.90
N ALA A 459 -19.99 -19.30 11.55
CA ALA A 459 -19.86 -19.64 12.96
C ALA A 459 -20.56 -18.60 13.86
N PRO A 460 -21.04 -19.00 15.04
CA PRO A 460 -21.49 -18.06 16.05
C PRO A 460 -20.34 -17.17 16.52
N PRO A 461 -20.62 -16.00 17.10
CA PRO A 461 -19.59 -15.10 17.61
C PRO A 461 -18.67 -15.78 18.62
N ARG A 462 -17.36 -15.57 18.47
CA ARG A 462 -16.29 -16.17 19.27
C ARG A 462 -16.04 -15.39 20.55
N ILE A 463 -16.96 -15.48 21.51
CA ILE A 463 -16.89 -14.73 22.78
C ILE A 463 -15.64 -15.09 23.59
N GLU A 464 -15.10 -16.29 23.41
CA GLU A 464 -13.87 -16.77 24.07
C GLU A 464 -12.65 -15.87 23.82
N VAL A 465 -12.62 -15.13 22.70
CA VAL A 465 -11.54 -14.20 22.36
C VAL A 465 -11.36 -13.11 23.43
N LEU A 466 -12.42 -12.76 24.16
CA LEU A 466 -12.36 -11.77 25.25
C LEU A 466 -11.52 -12.22 26.44
N PHE A 467 -11.22 -13.52 26.55
CA PHE A 467 -10.44 -14.11 27.63
C PHE A 467 -9.18 -14.80 27.13
N ASP A 468 -8.90 -14.72 25.83
CA ASP A 468 -7.76 -15.35 25.19
C ASP A 468 -6.50 -14.50 25.35
N SER A 469 -5.59 -14.93 26.22
CA SER A 469 -4.30 -14.25 26.43
C SER A 469 -3.46 -14.16 25.17
N ASP A 470 -3.59 -15.13 24.26
CA ASP A 470 -2.80 -15.18 23.04
C ASP A 470 -3.24 -14.11 22.05
N TRP A 471 -4.53 -13.74 22.06
CA TRP A 471 -5.03 -12.62 21.28
C TRP A 471 -4.38 -11.31 21.72
N TYR A 472 -4.33 -11.06 23.03
CA TYR A 472 -3.74 -9.83 23.58
C TYR A 472 -2.23 -9.76 23.32
N LEU A 473 -1.52 -10.87 23.56
CA LEU A 473 -0.09 -10.95 23.34
C LEU A 473 0.23 -10.77 21.85
N SER A 474 -0.42 -11.52 20.96
CA SER A 474 -0.19 -11.45 19.51
C SER A 474 -0.50 -10.05 18.96
N SER A 475 -1.59 -9.43 19.43
CA SER A 475 -1.93 -8.05 19.05
C SER A 475 -0.88 -7.05 19.52
N PHE A 476 -0.33 -7.21 20.72
CA PHE A 476 0.75 -6.34 21.21
C PHE A 476 2.06 -6.55 20.43
N LEU A 477 2.49 -7.80 20.24
CA LEU A 477 3.72 -8.11 19.53
C LEU A 477 3.67 -7.56 18.10
N SER A 478 2.56 -7.81 17.39
CA SER A 478 2.37 -7.34 16.01
C SER A 478 2.06 -5.84 15.89
N LEU A 479 1.64 -5.16 16.97
CA LEU A 479 1.57 -3.70 17.00
C LEU A 479 2.98 -3.09 16.90
N TYR A 480 3.96 -3.72 17.55
CA TYR A 480 5.32 -3.22 17.57
C TYR A 480 6.17 -3.72 16.39
N GLY A 481 6.17 -5.03 16.15
CA GLY A 481 6.98 -5.63 15.08
C GLY A 481 6.83 -7.14 15.02
N VAL A 482 5.83 -7.64 14.30
CA VAL A 482 5.84 -9.02 13.76
C VAL A 482 5.81 -8.85 12.25
N LEU A 483 6.95 -9.11 11.62
CA LEU A 483 7.22 -8.80 10.22
C LEU A 483 6.87 -9.99 9.32
N GLY A 484 6.91 -9.76 8.01
CA GLY A 484 6.43 -10.73 7.03
C GLY A 484 4.93 -11.00 7.15
N GLY A 485 4.50 -12.20 6.78
CA GLY A 485 3.12 -12.67 6.90
C GLY A 485 2.75 -13.09 8.34
N MET A 486 3.14 -12.32 9.34
CA MET A 486 3.03 -12.65 10.78
C MET A 486 3.90 -13.82 11.24
N ASN A 487 5.05 -14.02 10.60
CA ASN A 487 5.93 -15.17 10.83
C ASN A 487 7.34 -14.79 11.32
N TYR A 488 7.71 -13.52 11.28
CA TYR A 488 9.01 -13.05 11.76
C TYR A 488 8.86 -12.26 13.06
N PHE A 489 9.18 -12.92 14.18
CA PHE A 489 9.18 -12.31 15.50
C PHE A 489 10.54 -11.66 15.78
N LEU A 490 10.51 -10.46 16.36
CA LEU A 490 11.71 -9.80 16.87
C LEU A 490 12.15 -10.46 18.18
N ASP A 491 13.41 -10.27 18.56
CA ASP A 491 13.86 -10.65 19.90
C ASP A 491 13.04 -9.92 20.99
N TYR A 492 12.80 -10.60 22.11
CA TYR A 492 11.99 -10.07 23.21
C TYR A 492 12.46 -8.71 23.74
N GLY A 493 13.75 -8.39 23.63
CA GLY A 493 14.29 -7.07 23.99
C GLY A 493 13.62 -5.91 23.24
N PHE A 494 13.29 -6.10 21.95
CA PHE A 494 12.59 -5.10 21.15
C PHE A 494 11.18 -4.86 21.68
N TYR A 495 10.45 -5.92 22.04
CA TYR A 495 9.09 -5.80 22.57
C TYR A 495 9.06 -5.12 23.95
N PHE A 496 10.02 -5.41 24.83
CA PHE A 496 10.16 -4.69 26.10
C PHE A 496 10.44 -3.21 25.90
N PHE A 497 11.31 -2.87 24.94
CA PHE A 497 11.54 -1.48 24.56
C PHE A 497 10.24 -0.83 24.06
N GLY A 498 9.53 -1.47 23.13
CA GLY A 498 8.25 -0.98 22.60
C GLY A 498 7.21 -0.73 23.69
N LEU A 499 7.05 -1.67 24.62
CA LEU A 499 6.16 -1.51 25.78
C LEU A 499 6.56 -0.30 26.64
N GLY A 500 7.83 -0.24 27.03
CA GLY A 500 8.37 0.85 27.85
C GLY A 500 8.20 2.21 27.15
N PHE A 501 8.43 2.24 25.84
CA PHE A 501 8.25 3.40 25.00
C PHE A 501 6.79 3.89 24.99
N PHE A 502 5.81 3.00 24.75
CA PHE A 502 4.39 3.37 24.76
C PHE A 502 3.92 3.82 26.15
N VAL A 503 4.33 3.13 27.22
CA VAL A 503 4.01 3.50 28.60
C VAL A 503 4.59 4.87 28.95
N PHE A 504 5.85 5.12 28.60
CA PHE A 504 6.50 6.42 28.81
C PHE A 504 5.72 7.53 28.08
N CYS A 505 5.33 7.29 26.83
CA CYS A 505 4.56 8.25 26.06
C CYS A 505 3.19 8.56 26.70
N ALA A 506 2.46 7.53 27.12
CA ALA A 506 1.13 7.69 27.71
C ALA A 506 1.17 8.44 29.06
N LEU A 507 2.15 8.15 29.92
CA LEU A 507 2.22 8.71 31.27
C LEU A 507 2.90 10.09 31.31
N TYR A 508 3.97 10.28 30.52
CA TYR A 508 4.85 11.44 30.66
C TYR A 508 4.62 12.52 29.60
N LEU A 509 4.22 12.13 28.38
CA LEU A 509 4.11 13.07 27.26
C LEU A 509 2.71 13.63 27.06
N VAL A 510 1.66 12.96 27.54
CA VAL A 510 0.29 13.50 27.46
C VAL A 510 0.05 14.46 28.63
N PRO A 511 -0.27 15.76 28.37
CA PRO A 511 -0.31 16.79 29.40
C PRO A 511 -1.66 16.77 30.13
N GLY A 512 -1.61 16.69 31.46
CA GLY A 512 -2.81 16.79 32.29
C GLY A 512 -3.72 15.55 32.29
N TRP A 513 -4.44 15.37 33.39
CA TRP A 513 -5.27 14.18 33.61
C TRP A 513 -6.43 14.05 32.62
N GLY A 514 -7.08 15.16 32.25
CA GLY A 514 -8.20 15.13 31.30
C GLY A 514 -7.79 14.59 29.93
N ALA A 515 -6.66 15.03 29.38
CA ALA A 515 -6.15 14.52 28.10
C ALA A 515 -5.73 13.05 28.20
N ARG A 516 -5.14 12.62 29.33
CA ARG A 516 -4.81 11.21 29.56
C ARG A 516 -6.05 10.33 29.61
N PHE A 517 -7.09 10.72 30.35
CA PHE A 517 -8.35 9.99 30.41
C PHE A 517 -9.03 9.89 29.05
N LEU A 518 -9.06 11.00 28.30
CA LEU A 518 -9.61 11.00 26.95
C LEU A 518 -8.86 10.05 26.02
N SER A 519 -7.52 10.10 26.06
CA SER A 519 -6.68 9.21 25.25
C SER A 519 -6.89 7.74 25.60
N PHE A 520 -6.94 7.44 26.90
CA PHE A 520 -7.24 6.09 27.38
C PHE A 520 -8.61 5.60 26.91
N GLY A 521 -9.63 6.45 26.95
CA GLY A 521 -10.96 6.15 26.40
C GLY A 521 -10.92 5.78 24.92
N PHE A 522 -10.13 6.50 24.11
CA PHE A 522 -9.94 6.18 22.69
C PHE A 522 -9.10 4.92 22.44
N ILE A 523 -8.11 4.57 23.29
CA ILE A 523 -7.48 3.23 23.23
C ILE A 523 -8.54 2.18 23.46
N LEU A 524 -9.28 2.30 24.57
CA LEU A 524 -10.23 1.28 24.99
C LEU A 524 -11.28 1.07 23.90
N LEU A 525 -11.73 2.15 23.27
CA LEU A 525 -12.63 2.08 22.12
C LEU A 525 -12.01 1.33 20.93
N ASN A 526 -10.73 1.58 20.61
CA ASN A 526 -10.04 0.86 19.53
C ASN A 526 -9.88 -0.63 19.83
N VAL A 527 -9.39 -0.95 21.02
CA VAL A 527 -9.24 -2.33 21.47
C VAL A 527 -10.59 -3.04 21.44
N THR A 528 -11.66 -2.37 21.88
CA THR A 528 -13.03 -2.91 21.81
C THR A 528 -13.48 -3.12 20.37
N ALA A 529 -13.19 -2.19 19.45
CA ALA A 529 -13.52 -2.35 18.03
C ALA A 529 -12.76 -3.52 17.38
N SER A 530 -11.48 -3.70 17.72
CA SER A 530 -10.64 -4.80 17.25
C SER A 530 -11.08 -6.15 17.83
N LEU A 531 -11.44 -6.19 19.12
CA LEU A 531 -12.05 -7.36 19.76
C LEU A 531 -13.40 -7.69 19.13
N TYR A 532 -14.27 -6.70 18.93
CA TYR A 532 -15.56 -6.89 18.28
C TYR A 532 -15.39 -7.56 16.91
N TYR A 533 -14.48 -7.06 16.08
CA TYR A 533 -14.17 -7.66 14.79
C TYR A 533 -13.70 -9.12 14.94
N SER A 534 -12.82 -9.39 15.90
CA SER A 534 -12.31 -10.74 16.18
C SER A 534 -13.38 -11.70 16.69
N VAL A 535 -14.38 -11.18 17.40
CA VAL A 535 -15.51 -11.94 17.93
C VAL A 535 -16.55 -12.20 16.84
N THR A 536 -16.86 -11.22 15.99
CA THR A 536 -18.02 -11.31 15.08
C THR A 536 -17.72 -11.67 13.64
N THR A 537 -16.46 -11.54 13.21
CA THR A 537 -16.12 -11.66 11.78
C THR A 537 -15.03 -12.68 11.55
N ASP A 538 -13.82 -12.41 12.04
CA ASP A 538 -12.68 -13.29 11.84
C ASP A 538 -11.64 -13.06 12.93
N TYR A 539 -11.07 -14.12 13.48
CA TYR A 539 -10.08 -14.02 14.57
C TYR A 539 -8.81 -13.38 14.04
N GLN A 540 -8.62 -12.10 14.34
CA GLN A 540 -7.48 -11.34 13.86
C GLN A 540 -6.78 -10.60 15.00
N ALA A 541 -5.89 -11.31 15.69
CA ALA A 541 -5.00 -10.77 16.72
C ALA A 541 -3.86 -9.93 16.11
N GLN A 542 -4.21 -8.90 15.33
CA GLN A 542 -3.29 -8.08 14.55
C GLN A 542 -3.23 -6.64 15.08
N GLY A 543 -2.06 -6.27 15.58
CA GLY A 543 -1.80 -4.97 16.19
C GLY A 543 -1.84 -3.79 15.22
N ARG A 544 -1.75 -4.02 13.90
CA ARG A 544 -1.92 -2.95 12.89
C ARG A 544 -3.28 -2.24 13.00
N TYR A 545 -4.32 -2.93 13.50
CA TYR A 545 -5.62 -2.31 13.77
C TYR A 545 -5.62 -1.35 14.95
N LEU A 546 -4.57 -1.38 15.78
CA LEU A 546 -4.39 -0.50 16.93
C LEU A 546 -3.56 0.76 16.62
N PHE A 547 -3.04 0.91 15.38
CA PHE A 547 -2.38 2.14 14.92
C PHE A 547 -3.18 3.44 15.12
N PRO A 548 -4.52 3.50 14.94
CA PRO A 548 -5.29 4.71 15.23
C PRO A 548 -5.13 5.21 16.68
N SER A 549 -4.95 4.29 17.64
CA SER A 549 -4.71 4.66 19.02
C SER A 549 -3.39 5.39 19.14
N LEU A 550 -2.31 4.82 18.57
CA LEU A 550 -1.01 5.46 18.52
C LEU A 550 -1.15 6.88 17.97
N LEU A 551 -1.82 7.07 16.83
CA LEU A 551 -2.04 8.39 16.23
C LEU A 551 -2.57 9.46 17.22
N ILE A 552 -3.57 9.12 18.05
CA ILE A 552 -4.14 10.05 19.02
C ILE A 552 -3.15 10.38 20.13
N PHE A 553 -2.43 9.37 20.66
CA PHE A 553 -1.36 9.61 21.64
C PHE A 553 -0.33 10.57 21.09
N LEU A 554 0.04 10.36 19.84
CA LEU A 554 1.13 11.08 19.20
C LEU A 554 0.77 12.50 18.92
N PHE A 555 -0.45 12.73 18.44
CA PHE A 555 -0.95 14.06 18.22
C PHE A 555 -0.96 14.85 19.53
N LEU A 556 -1.38 14.25 20.64
CA LEU A 556 -1.41 14.90 21.95
C LEU A 556 -0.01 15.10 22.54
N ALA A 557 0.84 14.09 22.48
CA ALA A 557 2.22 14.16 22.95
C ALA A 557 3.00 15.27 22.23
N ALA A 558 2.85 15.36 20.90
CA ALA A 558 3.59 16.32 20.11
C ALA A 558 3.18 17.79 20.36
N ARG A 559 1.98 18.03 20.92
CA ARG A 559 1.55 19.37 21.35
C ARG A 559 2.19 19.84 22.65
N THR A 560 2.86 18.97 23.41
CA THR A 560 3.49 19.35 24.70
C THR A 560 4.86 19.99 24.56
N ALA A 561 5.49 19.93 23.39
CA ALA A 561 6.81 20.49 23.12
C ALA A 561 7.90 20.07 24.14
N ASN A 562 7.84 18.85 24.68
CA ASN A 562 8.81 18.38 25.66
C ASN A 562 10.17 18.09 24.99
N PRO A 563 11.29 18.75 25.38
CA PRO A 563 12.60 18.53 24.77
C PRO A 563 13.14 17.10 24.87
N ILE A 564 12.69 16.32 25.87
CA ILE A 564 13.05 14.91 26.07
C ILE A 564 12.57 14.01 24.90
N LEU A 565 11.62 14.49 24.09
CA LEU A 565 11.12 13.77 22.93
C LEU A 565 12.21 13.41 21.92
N TYR A 566 13.11 14.34 21.60
CA TYR A 566 14.08 14.13 20.53
C TYR A 566 15.09 13.03 20.84
N PRO A 567 15.77 13.00 22.01
CA PRO A 567 16.66 11.90 22.37
C PRO A 567 15.93 10.54 22.39
N LEU A 568 14.71 10.50 22.93
CA LEU A 568 13.93 9.27 22.99
C LEU A 568 13.59 8.76 21.58
N PHE A 569 13.23 9.66 20.67
CA PHE A 569 13.00 9.31 19.27
C PHE A 569 14.28 8.83 18.58
N PHE A 570 15.44 9.43 18.84
CA PHE A 570 16.70 8.93 18.27
C PHE A 570 16.99 7.50 18.72
N VAL A 571 16.77 7.19 20.00
CA VAL A 571 16.90 5.81 20.50
C VAL A 571 15.89 4.88 19.82
N GLY A 572 14.63 5.29 19.73
CA GLY A 572 13.59 4.48 19.07
C GLY A 572 13.87 4.23 17.58
N VAL A 573 14.31 5.25 16.84
CA VAL A 573 14.73 5.13 15.43
C VAL A 573 15.90 4.15 15.31
N PHE A 574 16.90 4.26 16.19
CA PHE A 574 18.04 3.35 16.19
C PHE A 574 17.61 1.90 16.45
N VAL A 575 16.76 1.68 17.47
CA VAL A 575 16.22 0.35 17.79
C VAL A 575 15.44 -0.22 16.60
N SER A 576 14.59 0.56 15.95
CA SER A 576 13.89 0.11 14.74
C SER A 576 14.81 -0.20 13.57
N ALA A 577 15.84 0.61 13.36
CA ALA A 577 16.82 0.36 12.31
C ALA A 577 17.56 -0.97 12.54
N VAL A 578 17.96 -1.25 13.79
CA VAL A 578 18.57 -2.55 14.15
C VAL A 578 17.58 -3.70 13.91
N ALA A 579 16.30 -3.53 14.26
CA ALA A 579 15.27 -4.54 14.02
C ALA A 579 15.12 -4.86 12.52
N TRP A 580 15.16 -3.86 11.64
CA TRP A 580 15.08 -4.10 10.20
C TRP A 580 16.35 -4.69 9.63
N VAL A 581 17.53 -4.27 10.10
CA VAL A 581 18.79 -4.89 9.66
C VAL A 581 18.76 -6.38 9.99
N GLY A 582 18.30 -6.76 11.19
CA GLY A 582 18.10 -8.16 11.58
C GLY A 582 17.11 -8.88 10.67
N PHE A 583 15.96 -8.26 10.39
CA PHE A 583 14.96 -8.83 9.49
C PHE A 583 15.47 -9.05 8.07
N TYR A 584 16.03 -8.01 7.44
CA TYR A 584 16.53 -8.10 6.07
C TYR A 584 17.67 -9.12 5.95
N SER A 585 18.57 -9.18 6.94
CA SER A 585 19.63 -10.18 6.97
C SER A 585 19.12 -11.61 7.11
N ALA A 586 17.90 -11.82 7.61
CA ALA A 586 17.31 -13.14 7.78
C ALA A 586 16.55 -13.64 6.54
N ILE A 587 16.16 -12.74 5.63
CA ILE A 587 15.38 -13.06 4.43
C ILE A 587 16.19 -12.99 3.13
N THR A 588 17.40 -12.42 3.18
CA THR A 588 18.41 -12.44 2.11
C THR A 588 19.45 -13.49 2.40
#